data_AF-G2R306-F1
#
_entry.id   AF-G2R306-F1
#
_cell.length_a   1.000
_cell.length_b   1.000
_cell.length_c   1.000
_cell.angle_alpha   90.00
_cell.angle_beta   90.00
_cell.angle_gamma   90.00
#
_symmetry.space_group_name_H-M   'P 1'
#
loop_
_entity.id
_entity.type
_entity.pdbx_description
1 polymer ?
#
loop_
_entity_poly.entity_id
_entity_poly.type
_entity_poly.pdbx_seq_one_letter_code
_entity_poly.pdbx_strand_id
1 'polypeptide(L)'
;MYPFTIGKGQILYHAPSNVGLVSSSLNWLKRRHPIIVLALLGLWLRILQEPNFERRKAGLAWVYTSLLNAGVMGRVFLFNRPHEKQIEEWQQWPPEKLEAVLEHGRTGAYGPAIDAALAGRSLDQLFLDARRTWRRPVRQAPDWNLVYQWLVKIANKYGLTQDDFDYYFTLPAPTSSRSNDKVFYPFSVLSRAQAKAMSWDWCCLFNVAGQMLDRMRRHCNKHAQAEGYGEHEMDPLRLIYWWGHHLCQKVQKLKVLPWAGNILKASLCRARDHGVAMRFGLNLPNNGQPFDPVEHWDFFLCTVTIDSQATNMAMRNFAAGLWESIRQMIMAVQPSHTHWRLDKDLGLRSWVGEFETEPQPRQPPELPFEIPLVPIDSWLGESTTPPSLQCTMCPDAGDFATPGLLVRHYR
;
A
#
# COMPACT_ATOMS: atom_id res chain seq x y z
N MET A 1 -11.01 -16.56 -15.78
CA MET A 1 -10.43 -16.70 -17.13
C MET A 1 -8.97 -17.07 -16.92
N TYR A 2 -8.64 -18.35 -17.10
CA TYR A 2 -7.31 -18.92 -16.86
C TYR A 2 -6.41 -18.64 -18.07
N PRO A 3 -5.11 -18.35 -17.91
CA PRO A 3 -4.21 -18.10 -19.02
C PRO A 3 -3.61 -19.43 -19.48
N PHE A 4 -4.28 -20.10 -20.41
CA PHE A 4 -3.65 -21.16 -21.22
C PHE A 4 -3.71 -20.71 -22.67
N THR A 5 -2.56 -20.69 -23.35
CA THR A 5 -2.48 -20.56 -24.81
C THR A 5 -1.78 -21.78 -25.38
N ILE A 6 -2.27 -22.29 -26.51
CA ILE A 6 -1.69 -23.42 -27.23
C ILE A 6 -0.69 -22.87 -28.25
N GLY A 7 0.57 -23.28 -28.16
CA GLY A 7 1.62 -22.96 -29.13
C GLY A 7 2.39 -24.22 -29.48
N LYS A 8 2.55 -24.51 -30.77
CA LYS A 8 3.24 -25.72 -31.30
C LYS A 8 2.69 -27.07 -30.78
N GLY A 9 1.39 -27.16 -30.57
CA GLY A 9 0.72 -28.45 -30.28
C GLY A 9 0.87 -28.95 -28.84
N GLN A 10 1.33 -28.14 -27.89
CA GLN A 10 1.36 -28.48 -26.45
C GLN A 10 0.74 -27.36 -25.59
N ILE A 11 0.21 -27.75 -24.43
CA ILE A 11 -0.22 -26.82 -23.37
C ILE A 11 1.04 -26.29 -22.69
N LEU A 12 1.30 -24.98 -22.76
CA LEU A 12 2.47 -24.37 -22.12
C LEU A 12 2.03 -23.37 -21.03
N TYR A 13 2.61 -23.49 -19.83
CA TYR A 13 2.50 -22.51 -18.76
C TYR A 13 3.76 -22.50 -17.86
N HIS A 14 4.62 -21.49 -18.05
CA HIS A 14 5.78 -21.05 -17.26
C HIS A 14 6.90 -22.04 -16.85
N ALA A 15 8.13 -21.49 -16.88
CA ALA A 15 9.33 -21.94 -16.20
C ALA A 15 9.11 -22.27 -14.70
N PRO A 16 10.09 -22.88 -14.00
CA PRO A 16 9.92 -23.57 -12.71
C PRO A 16 9.05 -22.82 -11.70
N SER A 17 8.19 -23.57 -11.02
CA SER A 17 7.08 -23.18 -10.12
C SER A 17 7.36 -22.06 -9.09
N ASN A 18 8.62 -21.75 -8.77
CA ASN A 18 8.99 -20.67 -7.85
C ASN A 18 9.15 -19.30 -8.55
N VAL A 19 9.34 -19.27 -9.87
CA VAL A 19 9.50 -18.03 -10.65
C VAL A 19 8.15 -17.42 -11.03
N GLY A 20 7.09 -18.24 -11.15
CA GLY A 20 5.76 -17.79 -11.55
C GLY A 20 5.04 -16.93 -10.49
N LEU A 21 5.28 -17.19 -9.21
CA LEU A 21 4.70 -16.40 -8.10
C LEU A 21 5.38 -15.04 -7.97
N VAL A 22 6.72 -15.01 -7.96
CA VAL A 22 7.49 -13.75 -8.01
C VAL A 22 7.18 -13.00 -9.30
N SER A 23 7.09 -13.67 -10.45
CA SER A 23 6.70 -13.06 -11.72
C SER A 23 5.26 -12.55 -11.72
N SER A 24 4.34 -13.13 -10.95
CA SER A 24 2.95 -12.67 -10.82
C SER A 24 2.83 -11.46 -9.90
N SER A 25 3.56 -11.44 -8.78
CA SER A 25 3.68 -10.26 -7.90
C SER A 25 4.45 -9.13 -8.60
N LEU A 26 5.52 -9.45 -9.32
CA LEU A 26 6.21 -8.56 -10.25
C LEU A 26 5.27 -8.10 -11.37
N ASN A 27 4.45 -8.95 -11.97
CA ASN A 27 3.48 -8.56 -13.01
C ASN A 27 2.42 -7.59 -12.47
N TRP A 28 2.15 -7.59 -11.16
CA TRP A 28 1.26 -6.62 -10.52
C TRP A 28 1.95 -5.29 -10.21
N LEU A 29 3.19 -5.31 -9.75
CA LEU A 29 4.00 -4.09 -9.61
C LEU A 29 4.32 -3.46 -10.97
N LYS A 30 4.68 -4.30 -11.96
CA LYS A 30 4.84 -3.96 -13.37
C LYS A 30 3.56 -3.47 -14.03
N ARG A 31 2.38 -3.74 -13.47
CA ARG A 31 1.15 -3.28 -14.13
C ARG A 31 1.02 -1.76 -14.04
N ARG A 32 1.45 -1.11 -12.94
CA ARG A 32 1.13 0.31 -12.65
C ARG A 32 2.08 1.04 -11.66
N HIS A 33 3.33 0.64 -11.48
CA HIS A 33 4.25 1.28 -10.50
C HIS A 33 5.70 1.37 -11.00
N PRO A 34 6.51 2.31 -10.46
CA PRO A 34 7.97 2.31 -10.64
C PRO A 34 8.60 0.97 -10.24
N ILE A 35 9.69 0.57 -10.91
CA ILE A 35 10.35 -0.73 -10.70
C ILE A 35 10.86 -0.90 -9.25
N ILE A 36 11.20 0.21 -8.59
CA ILE A 36 11.66 0.26 -7.19
C ILE A 36 10.61 -0.17 -6.15
N VAL A 37 9.31 -0.18 -6.48
CA VAL A 37 8.26 -0.45 -5.48
C VAL A 37 8.35 -1.87 -4.93
N LEU A 38 8.76 -2.87 -5.73
CA LEU A 38 8.94 -4.23 -5.20
C LEU A 38 10.07 -4.29 -4.17
N ALA A 39 11.18 -3.61 -4.46
CA ALA A 39 12.31 -3.54 -3.54
C ALA A 39 11.92 -2.86 -2.22
N LEU A 40 11.12 -1.80 -2.28
CA LEU A 40 10.56 -1.13 -1.10
C LEU A 40 9.64 -2.03 -0.28
N LEU A 41 8.79 -2.85 -0.94
CA LEU A 41 7.95 -3.83 -0.24
C LEU A 41 8.77 -4.94 0.44
N GLY A 42 9.79 -5.46 -0.23
CA GLY A 42 10.72 -6.44 0.37
C GLY A 42 11.47 -5.85 1.56
N LEU A 43 11.94 -4.61 1.43
CA LEU A 43 12.62 -3.88 2.50
C LEU A 43 11.68 -3.61 3.69
N TRP A 44 10.43 -3.21 3.45
CA TRP A 44 9.45 -3.08 4.51
C TRP A 44 9.31 -4.37 5.31
N LEU A 45 9.06 -5.50 4.64
CA LEU A 45 8.87 -6.80 5.30
C LEU A 45 10.10 -7.21 6.12
N ARG A 46 11.32 -6.94 5.64
CA ARG A 46 12.56 -7.15 6.41
C ARG A 46 12.62 -6.26 7.65
N ILE A 47 12.29 -4.97 7.52
CA ILE A 47 12.31 -4.03 8.65
C ILE A 47 11.30 -4.45 9.72
N LEU A 48 10.15 -5.03 9.36
CA LEU A 48 9.21 -5.55 10.37
C LEU A 48 9.83 -6.65 11.26
N GLN A 49 10.87 -7.33 10.79
CA GLN A 49 11.63 -8.33 11.55
C GLN A 49 12.78 -7.73 12.37
N GLU A 50 13.11 -6.44 12.21
CA GLU A 50 14.18 -5.77 12.95
C GLU A 50 13.86 -5.78 14.46
N PRO A 51 14.62 -6.50 15.31
CA PRO A 51 14.32 -6.62 16.73
C PRO A 51 14.39 -5.29 17.48
N ASN A 52 15.29 -4.38 17.09
CA ASN A 52 15.44 -3.08 17.73
C ASN A 52 14.28 -2.14 17.33
N PHE A 53 13.52 -1.69 18.33
CA PHE A 53 12.35 -0.87 18.06
C PHE A 53 12.67 0.46 17.37
N GLU A 54 13.70 1.18 17.79
CA GLU A 54 14.04 2.48 17.21
C GLU A 54 14.51 2.33 15.75
N ARG A 55 15.31 1.29 15.46
CA ARG A 55 15.69 0.96 14.07
C ARG A 55 14.49 0.56 13.23
N ARG A 56 13.58 -0.25 13.79
CA ARG A 56 12.33 -0.62 13.13
C ARG A 56 11.48 0.61 12.83
N LYS A 57 11.23 1.46 13.83
CA LYS A 57 10.45 2.70 13.69
C LYS A 57 11.04 3.62 12.63
N ALA A 58 12.34 3.89 12.67
CA ALA A 58 13.03 4.73 11.69
C ALA A 58 12.99 4.13 10.28
N GLY A 59 13.25 2.83 10.14
CA GLY A 59 13.21 2.14 8.85
C GLY A 59 11.80 2.14 8.25
N LEU A 60 10.75 1.93 9.05
CA LEU A 60 9.37 1.97 8.58
C LEU A 60 8.97 3.39 8.15
N ALA A 61 9.40 4.42 8.88
CA ALA A 61 9.19 5.80 8.48
C ALA A 61 9.86 6.09 7.13
N TRP A 62 11.12 5.69 6.95
CA TRP A 62 11.85 5.87 5.68
C TRP A 62 11.15 5.16 4.52
N VAL A 63 10.85 3.87 4.65
CA VAL A 63 10.22 3.09 3.56
C VAL A 63 8.81 3.60 3.23
N TYR A 64 8.05 4.02 4.24
CA TYR A 64 6.74 4.63 4.01
C TYR A 64 6.87 5.92 3.18
N THR A 65 7.79 6.82 3.54
CA THR A 65 8.09 8.04 2.77
C THR A 65 8.55 7.70 1.35
N SER A 66 9.41 6.69 1.19
CA SER A 66 9.83 6.22 -0.13
C SER A 66 8.68 5.71 -0.99
N LEU A 67 7.73 4.98 -0.39
CA LEU A 67 6.53 4.50 -1.10
C LEU A 67 5.59 5.65 -1.47
N LEU A 68 5.48 6.67 -0.61
CA LEU A 68 4.74 7.90 -0.91
C LEU A 68 5.35 8.59 -2.14
N ASN A 69 6.67 8.79 -2.14
CA ASN A 69 7.41 9.43 -3.22
C ASN A 69 7.34 8.61 -4.52
N ALA A 70 7.45 7.28 -4.44
CA ALA A 70 7.23 6.40 -5.59
C ALA A 70 5.78 6.47 -6.11
N GLY A 71 4.80 6.70 -5.23
CA GLY A 71 3.40 6.95 -5.61
C GLY A 71 3.24 8.26 -6.38
N VAL A 72 3.85 9.35 -5.89
CA VAL A 72 3.91 10.66 -6.57
C VAL A 72 4.55 10.51 -7.94
N MET A 73 5.70 9.84 -8.00
CA MET A 73 6.42 9.52 -9.23
C MET A 73 5.52 8.76 -10.22
N GLY A 74 4.81 7.74 -9.72
CA GLY A 74 3.82 6.97 -10.48
C GLY A 74 2.73 7.82 -11.10
N ARG A 75 2.34 8.90 -10.41
CA ARG A 75 1.33 9.84 -10.87
C ARG A 75 1.85 10.83 -11.89
N VAL A 76 3.01 11.45 -11.64
CA VAL A 76 3.53 12.51 -12.50
C VAL A 76 4.18 12.00 -13.78
N PHE A 77 4.75 10.79 -13.74
CA PHE A 77 5.36 10.15 -14.91
C PHE A 77 4.48 9.06 -15.54
N LEU A 78 3.23 8.93 -15.07
CA LEU A 78 2.22 8.04 -15.65
C LEU A 78 2.56 6.54 -15.57
N PHE A 79 3.48 6.12 -14.68
CA PHE A 79 3.77 4.70 -14.47
C PHE A 79 2.54 3.90 -14.05
N ASN A 80 1.49 4.56 -13.54
CA ASN A 80 0.24 3.94 -13.16
C ASN A 80 -0.79 3.79 -14.29
N ARG A 81 -0.47 4.19 -15.52
CA ARG A 81 -1.35 4.00 -16.67
C ARG A 81 -1.16 2.62 -17.30
N PRO A 82 -2.15 2.11 -18.07
CA PRO A 82 -1.93 0.97 -18.95
C PRO A 82 -0.74 1.23 -19.88
N HIS A 83 0.06 0.19 -20.13
CA HIS A 83 1.31 0.30 -20.88
C HIS A 83 1.15 0.94 -22.27
N GLU A 84 0.09 0.59 -23.00
CA GLU A 84 -0.24 1.20 -24.30
C GLU A 84 -0.37 2.72 -24.20
N LYS A 85 -1.17 3.22 -23.25
CA LYS A 85 -1.37 4.66 -23.02
C LYS A 85 -0.11 5.36 -22.50
N GLN A 86 0.73 4.63 -21.78
CA GLN A 86 2.00 5.15 -21.30
C GLN A 86 2.96 5.35 -22.49
N ILE A 87 3.08 4.35 -23.37
CA ILE A 87 3.89 4.44 -24.59
C ILE A 87 3.41 5.59 -25.47
N GLU A 88 2.09 5.68 -25.74
CA GLU A 88 1.51 6.76 -26.57
C GLU A 88 1.89 8.16 -26.07
N GLU A 89 1.92 8.35 -24.75
CA GLU A 89 2.26 9.64 -24.15
C GLU A 89 3.78 9.86 -24.12
N TRP A 90 4.55 8.82 -23.80
CA TRP A 90 6.01 8.89 -23.70
C TRP A 90 6.68 9.07 -25.07
N GLN A 91 6.11 8.54 -26.14
CA GLN A 91 6.59 8.78 -27.51
C GLN A 91 6.57 10.26 -27.91
N GLN A 92 5.79 11.08 -27.22
CA GLN A 92 5.71 12.52 -27.45
C GLN A 92 6.73 13.31 -26.62
N TRP A 93 7.47 12.64 -25.73
CA TRP A 93 8.46 13.28 -24.87
C TRP A 93 9.82 13.31 -25.55
N PRO A 94 10.61 14.36 -25.31
CA PRO A 94 11.98 14.42 -25.82
C PRO A 94 12.85 13.34 -25.15
N PRO A 95 13.89 12.81 -25.84
CA PRO A 95 14.73 11.72 -25.33
C PRO A 95 15.34 12.00 -23.95
N GLU A 96 15.76 13.23 -23.68
CA GLU A 96 16.37 13.63 -22.41
C GLU A 96 15.37 13.49 -21.24
N LYS A 97 14.09 13.76 -21.50
CA LYS A 97 13.03 13.56 -20.52
C LYS A 97 12.74 12.08 -20.30
N LEU A 98 12.78 11.26 -21.35
CA LEU A 98 12.60 9.82 -21.23
C LEU A 98 13.72 9.18 -20.41
N GLU A 99 14.95 9.54 -20.69
CA GLU A 99 16.14 9.10 -19.95
C GLU A 99 16.01 9.46 -18.46
N ALA A 100 15.73 10.74 -18.15
CA ALA A 100 15.55 11.20 -16.78
C ALA A 100 14.41 10.44 -16.06
N VAL A 101 13.27 10.22 -16.72
CA VAL A 101 12.14 9.50 -16.15
C VAL A 101 12.47 8.03 -15.89
N LEU A 102 13.20 7.38 -16.80
CA LEU A 102 13.67 6.00 -16.62
C LEU A 102 14.64 5.90 -15.45
N GLU A 103 15.57 6.85 -15.32
CA GLU A 103 16.49 6.90 -14.18
C GLU A 103 15.74 7.07 -12.87
N HIS A 104 14.83 8.06 -12.79
CA HIS A 104 13.98 8.27 -11.61
C HIS A 104 13.16 7.01 -11.28
N GLY A 105 12.62 6.32 -12.28
CA GLY A 105 11.86 5.09 -12.08
C GLY A 105 12.69 3.96 -11.47
N ARG A 106 13.99 3.89 -11.80
CA ARG A 106 14.94 2.85 -11.39
C ARG A 106 15.65 3.16 -10.07
N THR A 107 15.78 4.43 -9.70
CA THR A 107 16.50 4.82 -8.48
C THR A 107 15.61 5.44 -7.41
N GLY A 108 14.62 6.22 -7.83
CA GLY A 108 13.93 7.13 -6.94
C GLY A 108 14.77 8.33 -6.52
N ALA A 109 15.86 8.64 -7.23
CA ALA A 109 16.61 9.86 -7.00
C ALA A 109 15.72 11.09 -7.25
N TYR A 110 15.86 12.12 -6.41
CA TYR A 110 15.20 13.40 -6.65
C TYR A 110 15.99 14.22 -7.67
N GLY A 111 15.32 15.00 -8.52
CA GLY A 111 16.01 15.85 -9.49
C GLY A 111 15.10 16.81 -10.24
N PRO A 112 15.67 17.62 -11.17
CA PRO A 112 14.95 18.69 -11.84
C PRO A 112 13.70 18.24 -12.61
N ALA A 113 13.69 17.01 -13.14
CA ALA A 113 12.51 16.48 -13.83
C ALA A 113 11.33 16.23 -12.87
N ILE A 114 11.60 15.88 -11.60
CA ILE A 114 10.58 15.79 -10.56
C ILE A 114 10.08 17.20 -10.19
N ASP A 115 10.99 18.15 -9.96
CA ASP A 115 10.61 19.55 -9.67
C ASP A 115 9.69 20.12 -10.76
N ALA A 116 10.10 19.98 -12.02
CA ALA A 116 9.31 20.42 -13.17
C ALA A 116 7.96 19.70 -13.26
N ALA A 117 7.91 18.40 -12.94
CA ALA A 117 6.68 17.63 -12.99
C ALA A 117 5.72 17.94 -11.83
N LEU A 118 6.24 18.44 -10.70
CA LEU A 118 5.46 18.84 -9.53
C LEU A 118 5.03 20.32 -9.57
N ALA A 119 5.74 21.16 -10.33
CA ALA A 119 5.42 22.57 -10.48
C ALA A 119 3.94 22.79 -10.83
N GLY A 120 3.26 23.61 -10.01
CA GLY A 120 1.85 23.98 -10.22
C GLY A 120 0.82 22.88 -9.89
N ARG A 121 1.22 21.73 -9.33
CA ARG A 121 0.28 20.69 -8.91
C ARG A 121 -0.15 20.84 -7.45
N SER A 122 -1.43 20.66 -7.18
CA SER A 122 -1.93 20.58 -5.79
C SER A 122 -1.79 19.17 -5.22
N LEU A 123 -1.71 19.06 -3.89
CA LEU A 123 -1.72 17.77 -3.18
C LEU A 123 -2.92 16.90 -3.58
N ASP A 124 -4.09 17.52 -3.74
CA ASP A 124 -5.30 16.84 -4.19
C ASP A 124 -5.12 16.21 -5.58
N GLN A 125 -4.46 16.87 -6.54
CA GLN A 125 -4.23 16.30 -7.88
C GLN A 125 -3.28 15.09 -7.87
N LEU A 126 -2.41 15.02 -6.87
CA LEU A 126 -1.37 14.01 -6.74
C LEU A 126 -1.82 12.79 -5.95
N PHE A 127 -2.55 13.00 -4.85
CA PHE A 127 -2.96 11.93 -3.94
C PHE A 127 -4.43 11.53 -4.05
N LEU A 128 -5.29 12.35 -4.66
CA LEU A 128 -6.70 12.02 -4.89
C LEU A 128 -6.92 11.70 -6.38
N ASP A 129 -6.77 10.42 -6.74
CA ASP A 129 -7.23 9.96 -8.05
C ASP A 129 -8.71 9.54 -8.01
N ALA A 130 -9.48 10.05 -8.97
CA ALA A 130 -10.91 9.85 -9.21
C ALA A 130 -11.90 10.59 -8.28
N ARG A 131 -12.31 11.78 -8.75
CA ARG A 131 -13.57 12.47 -8.43
C ARG A 131 -13.60 12.99 -6.99
N ARG A 132 -14.10 14.22 -6.78
CA ARG A 132 -14.30 14.92 -5.49
C ARG A 132 -15.23 14.19 -4.49
N THR A 133 -15.15 12.86 -4.38
CA THR A 133 -16.13 11.97 -3.75
C THR A 133 -15.92 11.86 -2.25
N TRP A 134 -14.67 11.93 -1.76
CA TRP A 134 -14.38 11.84 -0.33
C TRP A 134 -14.81 13.08 0.45
N ARG A 135 -14.76 14.26 -0.19
CA ARG A 135 -15.20 15.53 0.41
C ARG A 135 -16.66 15.88 0.10
N ARG A 136 -17.47 14.93 -0.41
CA ARG A 136 -18.89 15.22 -0.67
C ARG A 136 -19.60 15.43 0.66
N PRO A 137 -20.42 16.51 0.78
CA PRO A 137 -21.30 16.64 1.92
C PRO A 137 -22.16 15.39 2.10
N VAL A 138 -22.20 14.87 3.31
CA VAL A 138 -23.07 13.74 3.66
C VAL A 138 -24.47 14.30 3.92
N ARG A 139 -25.45 13.94 3.07
CA ARG A 139 -26.81 14.50 3.12
C ARG A 139 -27.52 14.28 4.46
N GLN A 140 -27.24 13.16 5.12
CA GLN A 140 -27.75 12.80 6.44
C GLN A 140 -26.55 12.43 7.32
N ALA A 141 -25.76 13.44 7.70
CA ALA A 141 -24.59 13.22 8.54
C ALA A 141 -25.03 12.71 9.92
N PRO A 142 -24.42 11.61 10.42
CA PRO A 142 -24.52 11.23 11.81
C PRO A 142 -24.10 12.36 12.76
N ASP A 143 -24.56 12.29 14.01
CA ASP A 143 -23.99 13.10 15.08
C ASP A 143 -22.56 12.62 15.38
N TRP A 144 -21.57 13.34 14.87
CA TRP A 144 -20.16 12.99 15.01
C TRP A 144 -19.67 12.98 16.47
N ASN A 145 -20.29 13.76 17.36
CA ASN A 145 -19.97 13.74 18.79
C ASN A 145 -20.40 12.40 19.39
N LEU A 146 -21.62 11.96 19.07
CA LEU A 146 -22.11 10.66 19.48
C LEU A 146 -21.30 9.51 18.89
N VAL A 147 -20.91 9.60 17.61
CA VAL A 147 -20.03 8.59 16.97
C VAL A 147 -18.70 8.47 17.71
N TYR A 148 -18.06 9.60 18.04
CA TYR A 148 -16.81 9.59 18.81
C TYR A 148 -17.00 8.96 20.20
N GLN A 149 -18.05 9.33 20.93
CA GLN A 149 -18.36 8.74 22.24
C GLN A 149 -18.54 7.22 22.16
N TRP A 150 -19.22 6.72 21.12
CA TRP A 150 -19.34 5.28 20.90
C TRP A 150 -17.98 4.62 20.61
N LEU A 151 -17.12 5.25 19.81
CA LEU A 151 -15.79 4.73 19.56
C LEU A 151 -14.93 4.66 20.84
N VAL A 152 -15.03 5.65 21.72
CA VAL A 152 -14.39 5.61 23.05
C VAL A 152 -14.95 4.48 23.91
N LYS A 153 -16.27 4.26 23.92
CA LYS A 153 -16.89 3.11 24.60
C LYS A 153 -16.39 1.77 24.04
N ILE A 154 -16.27 1.66 22.72
CA ILE A 154 -15.66 0.50 22.06
C ILE A 154 -14.22 0.31 22.54
N ALA A 155 -13.41 1.38 22.59
CA ALA A 155 -12.03 1.30 23.06
C ALA A 155 -11.94 0.80 24.52
N ASN A 156 -12.81 1.32 25.40
CA ASN A 156 -12.91 0.90 26.80
C ASN A 156 -13.22 -0.60 26.93
N LYS A 157 -14.06 -1.18 26.04
CA LYS A 157 -14.32 -2.63 26.00
C LYS A 157 -13.06 -3.46 25.78
N TYR A 158 -12.04 -2.90 25.13
CA TYR A 158 -10.74 -3.55 24.93
C TYR A 158 -9.67 -3.09 25.96
N GLY A 159 -10.07 -2.36 27.00
CA GLY A 159 -9.18 -1.89 28.06
C GLY A 159 -8.24 -0.75 27.65
N LEU A 160 -8.60 0.00 26.59
CA LEU A 160 -7.91 1.24 26.22
C LEU A 160 -8.62 2.42 26.85
N THR A 161 -7.87 3.35 27.44
CA THR A 161 -8.44 4.61 27.94
C THR A 161 -8.82 5.54 26.79
N GLN A 162 -9.54 6.64 27.08
CA GLN A 162 -9.79 7.67 26.10
C GLN A 162 -8.47 8.30 25.59
N ASP A 163 -7.49 8.49 26.46
CA ASP A 163 -6.18 9.04 26.07
C ASP A 163 -5.43 8.08 25.13
N ASP A 164 -5.48 6.78 25.40
CA ASP A 164 -4.95 5.76 24.48
C ASP A 164 -5.65 5.83 23.13
N PHE A 165 -6.99 5.88 23.13
CA PHE A 165 -7.77 5.95 21.90
C PHE A 165 -7.43 7.18 21.08
N ASP A 166 -7.35 8.34 21.73
CA ASP A 166 -7.00 9.60 21.08
C ASP A 166 -5.58 9.55 20.52
N TYR A 167 -4.63 9.03 21.29
CA TYR A 167 -3.24 8.89 20.88
C TYR A 167 -3.09 7.97 19.67
N TYR A 168 -3.76 6.81 19.63
CA TYR A 168 -3.60 5.79 18.59
C TYR A 168 -4.52 5.97 17.37
N PHE A 169 -5.68 6.59 17.53
CA PHE A 169 -6.72 6.52 16.50
C PHE A 169 -7.39 7.85 16.18
N THR A 170 -6.87 8.99 16.64
CA THR A 170 -7.46 10.29 16.28
C THR A 170 -6.48 11.25 15.65
N LEU A 171 -7.06 12.22 14.95
CA LEU A 171 -6.40 13.41 14.41
C LEU A 171 -7.13 14.65 14.89
N PRO A 172 -6.44 15.80 15.05
CA PRO A 172 -7.11 17.09 15.19
C PRO A 172 -8.06 17.32 14.01
N ALA A 173 -9.27 17.77 14.30
CA ALA A 173 -10.19 18.17 13.24
C ALA A 173 -9.63 19.38 12.49
N PRO A 174 -9.91 19.52 11.18
CA PRO A 174 -9.53 20.72 10.45
C PRO A 174 -10.16 21.96 11.09
N THR A 175 -9.46 23.10 11.06
CA THR A 175 -9.93 24.38 11.61
C THR A 175 -11.29 24.85 11.06
N SER A 176 -11.73 24.30 9.93
CA SER A 176 -13.03 24.57 9.31
C SER A 176 -14.15 23.62 9.76
N SER A 177 -13.88 22.61 10.60
CA SER A 177 -14.88 21.68 11.11
C SER A 177 -15.74 22.33 12.19
N ARG A 178 -17.07 22.17 12.10
CA ARG A 178 -18.06 22.70 13.06
C ARG A 178 -18.33 21.77 14.25
N SER A 179 -17.72 20.59 14.30
CA SER A 179 -18.00 19.58 15.34
C SER A 179 -16.77 18.73 15.64
N ASN A 180 -16.49 18.57 16.93
CA ASN A 180 -15.34 17.88 17.54
C ASN A 180 -13.95 18.47 17.22
N ASP A 181 -13.11 18.57 18.25
CA ASP A 181 -11.67 18.86 18.10
C ASP A 181 -10.90 17.68 17.50
N LYS A 182 -11.52 16.50 17.40
CA LYS A 182 -10.90 15.23 17.02
C LYS A 182 -11.73 14.43 16.02
N VAL A 183 -11.05 13.73 15.12
CA VAL A 183 -11.64 12.87 14.09
C VAL A 183 -11.00 11.50 14.16
N PHE A 184 -11.82 10.44 14.09
CA PHE A 184 -11.29 9.07 14.04
C PHE A 184 -10.48 8.83 12.76
N TYR A 185 -9.34 8.17 12.93
CA TYR A 185 -8.36 7.89 11.90
C TYR A 185 -7.92 6.42 11.99
N PRO A 186 -8.56 5.51 11.23
CA PRO A 186 -8.35 4.07 11.33
C PRO A 186 -7.11 3.56 10.56
N PHE A 187 -6.19 4.46 10.17
CA PHE A 187 -5.04 4.14 9.32
C PHE A 187 -3.73 4.29 10.09
N SER A 188 -2.61 3.99 9.41
CA SER A 188 -1.28 3.96 10.02
C SER A 188 -0.89 5.32 10.63
N VAL A 189 -0.16 5.32 11.74
CA VAL A 189 0.41 6.58 12.29
C VAL A 189 1.31 7.27 11.27
N LEU A 190 1.99 6.49 10.43
CA LEU A 190 2.88 7.00 9.38
C LEU A 190 2.14 7.84 8.35
N SER A 191 0.82 7.60 8.16
CA SER A 191 0.00 8.32 7.20
C SER A 191 -0.72 9.55 7.77
N ARG A 192 -0.53 9.85 9.07
CA ARG A 192 -1.22 10.96 9.75
C ARG A 192 -0.86 12.31 9.19
N ALA A 193 0.42 12.55 8.89
CA ALA A 193 0.86 13.81 8.32
C ALA A 193 0.16 14.10 6.99
N GLN A 194 0.01 13.08 6.13
CA GLN A 194 -0.72 13.19 4.87
C GLN A 194 -2.21 13.46 5.11
N ALA A 195 -2.83 12.76 6.06
CA ALA A 195 -4.23 12.99 6.40
C ALA A 195 -4.49 14.41 6.93
N LYS A 196 -3.59 14.94 7.76
CA LYS A 196 -3.64 16.34 8.24
C LYS A 196 -3.50 17.34 7.08
N ALA A 197 -2.51 17.16 6.21
CA ALA A 197 -2.31 18.00 5.03
C ALA A 197 -3.52 17.96 4.07
N MET A 198 -4.21 16.83 4.02
CA MET A 198 -5.45 16.66 3.26
C MET A 198 -6.70 17.13 4.03
N SER A 199 -6.59 17.75 5.20
CA SER A 199 -7.72 18.18 6.02
C SER A 199 -8.75 17.06 6.25
N TRP A 200 -8.27 15.91 6.73
CA TRP A 200 -9.09 14.74 7.05
C TRP A 200 -10.19 15.08 8.05
N ASP A 201 -11.45 14.78 7.70
CA ASP A 201 -12.62 15.02 8.55
C ASP A 201 -13.57 13.81 8.59
N TRP A 202 -14.65 13.93 9.36
CA TRP A 202 -15.68 12.89 9.47
C TRP A 202 -16.38 12.59 8.15
N CYS A 203 -16.55 13.59 7.27
CA CYS A 203 -17.12 13.39 5.94
C CYS A 203 -16.20 12.53 5.06
N CYS A 204 -14.89 12.78 5.11
CA CYS A 204 -13.87 11.98 4.43
C CYS A 204 -13.92 10.54 4.92
N LEU A 205 -13.89 10.33 6.24
CA LEU A 205 -13.99 9.01 6.85
C LEU A 205 -15.24 8.25 6.39
N PHE A 206 -16.41 8.89 6.45
CA PHE A 206 -17.69 8.28 6.07
C PHE A 206 -17.73 7.92 4.59
N ASN A 207 -17.27 8.81 3.71
CA ASN A 207 -17.23 8.55 2.27
C ASN A 207 -16.22 7.45 1.91
N VAL A 208 -15.07 7.39 2.60
CA VAL A 208 -14.09 6.30 2.43
C VAL A 208 -14.67 4.96 2.87
N ALA A 209 -15.34 4.91 4.03
CA ALA A 209 -16.03 3.71 4.51
C ALA A 209 -17.07 3.21 3.50
N GLY A 210 -17.91 4.10 2.96
CA GLY A 210 -18.90 3.76 1.93
C GLY A 210 -18.26 3.21 0.65
N GLN A 211 -17.20 3.85 0.14
CA GLN A 211 -16.50 3.36 -1.04
C GLN A 211 -15.84 2.00 -0.82
N MET A 212 -15.30 1.75 0.37
CA MET A 212 -14.71 0.46 0.72
C MET A 212 -15.77 -0.64 0.75
N LEU A 213 -16.94 -0.39 1.34
CA LEU A 213 -18.07 -1.32 1.29
C LEU A 213 -18.53 -1.60 -0.14
N ASP A 214 -18.70 -0.55 -0.96
CA ASP A 214 -19.14 -0.69 -2.35
C ASP A 214 -18.16 -1.49 -3.21
N ARG A 215 -16.85 -1.26 -3.04
CA ARG A 215 -15.81 -2.02 -3.75
C ARG A 215 -15.77 -3.47 -3.27
N MET A 216 -15.90 -3.69 -1.95
CA MET A 216 -15.96 -5.03 -1.37
C MET A 216 -17.13 -5.82 -1.95
N ARG A 217 -18.34 -5.24 -1.95
CA ARG A 217 -19.56 -5.84 -2.50
C ARG A 217 -19.44 -6.17 -3.99
N ARG A 218 -18.96 -5.22 -4.80
CA ARG A 218 -18.89 -5.37 -6.27
C ARG A 218 -17.76 -6.26 -6.77
N HIS A 219 -16.70 -6.44 -5.98
CA HIS A 219 -15.52 -7.17 -6.41
C HIS A 219 -15.24 -8.37 -5.52
N CYS A 220 -14.84 -8.13 -4.27
CA CYS A 220 -14.33 -9.19 -3.39
C CYS A 220 -15.43 -10.15 -2.92
N ASN A 221 -16.66 -9.68 -2.77
CA ASN A 221 -17.80 -10.44 -2.26
C ASN A 221 -18.90 -10.65 -3.32
N LYS A 222 -18.64 -10.31 -4.59
CA LYS A 222 -19.64 -10.26 -5.67
C LYS A 222 -20.52 -11.52 -5.75
N HIS A 223 -19.90 -12.69 -5.74
CA HIS A 223 -20.62 -13.96 -5.86
C HIS A 223 -21.48 -14.25 -4.62
N ALA A 224 -20.91 -14.08 -3.42
CA ALA A 224 -21.68 -14.24 -2.19
C ALA A 224 -22.84 -13.23 -2.07
N GLN A 225 -22.67 -12.01 -2.58
CA GLN A 225 -23.75 -11.02 -2.65
C GLN A 225 -24.87 -11.49 -3.60
N ALA A 226 -24.52 -12.05 -4.76
CA ALA A 226 -25.51 -12.59 -5.70
C ALA A 226 -26.31 -13.77 -5.14
N GLU A 227 -25.66 -14.58 -4.30
CA GLU A 227 -26.27 -15.75 -3.63
C GLU A 227 -26.94 -15.41 -2.28
N GLY A 228 -27.04 -14.12 -1.91
CA GLY A 228 -27.71 -13.70 -0.66
C GLY A 228 -26.92 -13.96 0.64
N TYR A 229 -25.63 -14.32 0.56
CA TYR A 229 -24.79 -14.56 1.73
C TYR A 229 -24.10 -13.30 2.30
N GLY A 230 -24.32 -12.15 1.66
CA GLY A 230 -23.77 -10.85 2.09
C GLY A 230 -24.47 -10.28 3.33
N GLU A 231 -23.76 -9.43 4.09
CA GLU A 231 -24.36 -8.60 5.13
C GLU A 231 -24.81 -7.26 4.51
N HIS A 232 -26.09 -7.20 4.15
CA HIS A 232 -26.68 -6.05 3.45
C HIS A 232 -26.90 -4.84 4.38
N GLU A 233 -27.07 -5.12 5.67
CA GLU A 233 -27.29 -4.15 6.73
C GLU A 233 -26.04 -3.37 7.10
N MET A 234 -24.86 -3.79 6.63
CA MET A 234 -23.65 -2.99 6.79
C MET A 234 -23.76 -1.66 6.06
N ASP A 235 -23.47 -0.57 6.76
CA ASP A 235 -23.42 0.78 6.23
C ASP A 235 -22.09 1.45 6.62
N PRO A 236 -21.77 2.64 6.09
CA PRO A 236 -20.50 3.30 6.39
C PRO A 236 -20.28 3.55 7.88
N LEU A 237 -21.33 3.84 8.65
CA LEU A 237 -21.23 4.10 10.08
C LEU A 237 -20.94 2.81 10.86
N ARG A 238 -21.63 1.71 10.55
CA ARG A 238 -21.36 0.40 11.12
C ARG A 238 -19.94 -0.08 10.79
N LEU A 239 -19.43 0.21 9.59
CA LEU A 239 -18.04 -0.07 9.24
C LEU A 239 -17.05 0.74 10.09
N ILE A 240 -17.34 2.01 10.38
CA ILE A 240 -16.51 2.84 11.27
C ILE A 240 -16.44 2.23 12.68
N TYR A 241 -17.57 1.79 13.23
CA TYR A 241 -17.58 1.10 14.53
C TYR A 241 -16.83 -0.23 14.48
N TRP A 242 -17.01 -1.02 13.42
CA TRP A 242 -16.27 -2.25 13.21
C TRP A 242 -14.76 -2.00 13.13
N TRP A 243 -14.31 -0.92 12.49
CA TRP A 243 -12.91 -0.49 12.53
C TRP A 243 -12.45 -0.17 13.94
N GLY A 244 -13.27 0.52 14.74
CA GLY A 244 -13.02 0.75 16.16
C GLY A 244 -12.73 -0.56 16.90
N HIS A 245 -13.61 -1.55 16.78
CA HIS A 245 -13.42 -2.86 17.40
C HIS A 245 -12.16 -3.57 16.90
N HIS A 246 -12.02 -3.70 15.57
CA HIS A 246 -10.92 -4.42 14.95
C HIS A 246 -9.56 -3.82 15.35
N LEU A 247 -9.44 -2.50 15.37
CA LEU A 247 -8.19 -1.81 15.69
C LEU A 247 -7.89 -1.80 17.18
N CYS A 248 -8.89 -1.56 18.04
CA CYS A 248 -8.70 -1.61 19.49
C CYS A 248 -8.30 -3.01 19.95
N GLN A 249 -8.93 -4.06 19.40
CA GLN A 249 -8.52 -5.44 19.66
C GLN A 249 -7.07 -5.72 19.23
N LYS A 250 -6.62 -5.14 18.09
CA LYS A 250 -5.23 -5.28 17.62
C LYS A 250 -4.25 -4.59 18.56
N VAL A 251 -4.54 -3.36 19.01
CA VAL A 251 -3.69 -2.64 19.97
C VAL A 251 -3.66 -3.37 21.31
N GLN A 252 -4.79 -3.86 21.80
CA GLN A 252 -4.86 -4.67 23.02
C GLN A 252 -3.97 -5.92 22.94
N LYS A 253 -3.97 -6.63 21.80
CA LYS A 253 -3.11 -7.80 21.58
C LYS A 253 -1.63 -7.44 21.44
N LEU A 254 -1.32 -6.20 21.05
CA LEU A 254 0.03 -5.69 20.79
C LEU A 254 0.54 -4.84 21.96
N LYS A 255 0.36 -5.26 23.22
CA LYS A 255 0.94 -4.56 24.40
C LYS A 255 2.47 -4.35 24.31
N VAL A 256 3.13 -4.80 23.24
CA VAL A 256 4.35 -4.19 22.69
C VAL A 256 4.21 -4.00 21.15
N LEU A 257 4.00 -2.75 20.72
CA LEU A 257 4.25 -2.15 19.39
C LEU A 257 3.33 -2.52 18.18
N PRO A 258 2.45 -1.58 17.72
CA PRO A 258 1.42 -1.83 16.69
C PRO A 258 1.84 -1.95 15.22
N TRP A 259 3.13 -1.88 14.87
CA TRP A 259 3.54 -1.44 13.53
C TRP A 259 3.94 -2.56 12.56
N ALA A 260 3.96 -3.82 12.99
CA ALA A 260 4.60 -4.94 12.30
C ALA A 260 3.88 -5.48 11.02
N GLY A 261 2.82 -4.85 10.51
CA GLY A 261 2.15 -5.34 9.28
C GLY A 261 1.36 -4.30 8.47
N ASN A 262 1.38 -3.03 8.85
CA ASN A 262 0.30 -2.09 8.53
C ASN A 262 0.70 -0.99 7.53
N ILE A 263 1.44 -1.35 6.48
CA ILE A 263 2.10 -0.33 5.63
C ILE A 263 1.13 0.67 5.01
N LEU A 264 -0.05 0.22 4.60
CA LEU A 264 -1.02 0.99 3.83
C LEU A 264 -2.43 0.40 4.02
N LYS A 265 -2.88 0.24 5.27
CA LYS A 265 -4.25 -0.25 5.53
C LYS A 265 -5.25 0.64 4.82
N ALA A 266 -5.99 0.07 3.88
CA ALA A 266 -7.38 0.41 3.57
C ALA A 266 -7.92 -0.56 2.49
N SER A 267 -7.74 -1.87 2.66
CA SER A 267 -8.48 -2.84 1.86
C SER A 267 -9.22 -3.81 2.77
N LEU A 268 -10.55 -3.82 2.64
CA LEU A 268 -11.34 -4.93 3.18
C LEU A 268 -10.98 -6.18 2.39
N CYS A 269 -10.59 -7.22 3.11
CA CYS A 269 -10.15 -8.47 2.52
C CYS A 269 -10.70 -9.66 3.30
N ARG A 270 -10.68 -10.82 2.67
CA ARG A 270 -11.09 -12.08 3.29
C ARG A 270 -9.99 -12.50 4.25
N ALA A 271 -10.36 -12.82 5.49
CA ALA A 271 -9.40 -13.17 6.54
C ALA A 271 -8.77 -14.56 6.34
N ARG A 272 -9.40 -15.43 5.54
CA ARG A 272 -8.97 -16.83 5.35
C ARG A 272 -8.92 -17.23 3.88
N ASP A 273 -10.07 -17.38 3.23
CA ASP A 273 -10.16 -18.00 1.90
C ASP A 273 -11.01 -17.15 0.93
N HIS A 274 -10.60 -17.08 -0.34
CA HIS A 274 -11.33 -16.51 -1.46
C HIS A 274 -12.60 -17.28 -1.89
N GLY A 275 -12.92 -18.39 -1.24
CA GLY A 275 -14.18 -19.13 -1.36
C GLY A 275 -15.26 -18.73 -0.35
N VAL A 276 -14.92 -18.05 0.75
CA VAL A 276 -15.87 -17.74 1.85
C VAL A 276 -16.45 -16.33 1.74
N ALA A 277 -17.76 -16.18 1.92
CA ALA A 277 -18.44 -14.88 1.95
C ALA A 277 -17.79 -13.92 2.97
N MET A 278 -17.63 -12.65 2.61
CA MET A 278 -17.14 -11.61 3.50
C MET A 278 -18.25 -11.14 4.43
N ARG A 279 -18.06 -11.40 5.74
CA ARG A 279 -18.94 -11.05 6.86
C ARG A 279 -18.15 -10.34 7.94
N PHE A 280 -18.71 -9.27 8.47
CA PHE A 280 -18.18 -8.49 9.58
C PHE A 280 -18.56 -9.10 10.93
N GLY A 281 -19.56 -9.99 10.96
CA GLY A 281 -20.08 -10.59 12.18
C GLY A 281 -21.13 -9.69 12.83
N LEU A 282 -21.92 -8.98 12.02
CA LEU A 282 -22.96 -8.10 12.52
C LEU A 282 -24.10 -8.96 13.10
N ASN A 283 -24.42 -8.76 14.38
CA ASN A 283 -25.48 -9.49 15.06
C ASN A 283 -26.60 -8.53 15.48
N LEU A 284 -27.51 -8.24 14.54
CA LEU A 284 -28.61 -7.31 14.81
C LEU A 284 -29.67 -7.95 15.72
N PRO A 285 -30.23 -7.18 16.66
CA PRO A 285 -31.31 -7.67 17.50
C PRO A 285 -32.59 -7.88 16.68
N ASN A 286 -33.22 -9.04 16.82
CA ASN A 286 -34.43 -9.43 16.07
C ASN A 286 -35.72 -8.72 16.52
N ASN A 287 -35.66 -7.89 17.58
CA ASN A 287 -36.82 -7.38 18.31
C ASN A 287 -37.01 -5.85 18.18
N GLY A 288 -36.38 -5.20 17.20
CA GLY A 288 -36.49 -3.75 16.99
C GLY A 288 -35.71 -2.91 18.01
N GLN A 289 -34.85 -3.52 18.83
CA GLN A 289 -33.93 -2.75 19.67
C GLN A 289 -32.98 -1.89 18.81
N PRO A 290 -32.63 -0.69 19.28
CA PRO A 290 -31.63 0.13 18.63
C PRO A 290 -30.29 -0.61 18.50
N PHE A 291 -29.60 -0.39 17.40
CA PHE A 291 -28.25 -0.92 17.22
C PHE A 291 -27.30 -0.31 18.27
N ASP A 292 -26.86 -1.13 19.21
CA ASP A 292 -25.70 -0.88 20.09
C ASP A 292 -24.37 -1.14 19.35
N PRO A 293 -23.54 -0.10 19.12
CA PRO A 293 -22.25 -0.25 18.44
C PRO A 293 -21.22 -1.10 19.16
N VAL A 294 -21.38 -1.35 20.46
CA VAL A 294 -20.44 -2.05 21.33
C VAL A 294 -20.76 -3.54 21.40
N GLU A 295 -22.05 -3.89 21.48
CA GLU A 295 -22.51 -5.27 21.78
C GLU A 295 -22.96 -6.09 20.57
N HIS A 296 -23.43 -5.46 19.49
CA HIS A 296 -24.02 -6.18 18.35
C HIS A 296 -23.01 -6.71 17.32
N TRP A 297 -21.90 -7.27 17.82
CA TRP A 297 -20.85 -7.88 17.00
C TRP A 297 -20.46 -9.26 17.52
N ASP A 298 -20.56 -10.25 16.65
CA ASP A 298 -19.99 -11.58 16.83
C ASP A 298 -18.75 -11.75 15.95
N PHE A 299 -17.58 -11.47 16.52
CA PHE A 299 -16.30 -11.61 15.82
C PHE A 299 -15.91 -13.05 15.52
N PHE A 300 -16.58 -14.07 16.08
CA PHE A 300 -16.36 -15.46 15.69
C PHE A 300 -16.89 -15.73 14.27
N LEU A 301 -17.96 -15.04 13.88
CA LEU A 301 -18.55 -15.10 12.54
C LEU A 301 -17.86 -14.14 11.55
N CYS A 302 -16.92 -13.33 12.01
CA CYS A 302 -16.20 -12.39 11.17
C CYS A 302 -15.22 -13.12 10.25
N THR A 303 -15.41 -12.96 8.94
CA THR A 303 -14.55 -13.48 7.87
C THR A 303 -13.82 -12.36 7.13
N VAL A 304 -14.01 -11.11 7.56
CA VAL A 304 -13.36 -9.92 7.03
C VAL A 304 -12.16 -9.53 7.89
N THR A 305 -11.10 -9.07 7.25
CA THR A 305 -9.99 -8.37 7.90
C THR A 305 -9.58 -7.16 7.07
N ILE A 306 -8.68 -6.34 7.63
CA ILE A 306 -8.06 -5.23 6.92
C ILE A 306 -6.60 -5.59 6.67
N ASP A 307 -6.17 -5.45 5.43
CA ASP A 307 -4.77 -5.59 5.03
C ASP A 307 -4.36 -4.44 4.11
N SER A 308 -3.06 -4.35 3.83
CA SER A 308 -2.55 -3.44 2.81
C SER A 308 -3.10 -3.85 1.44
N GLN A 309 -3.46 -2.85 0.63
CA GLN A 309 -3.93 -3.13 -0.73
C GLN A 309 -2.86 -3.85 -1.56
N ALA A 310 -1.58 -3.50 -1.36
CA ALA A 310 -0.47 -4.16 -2.05
C ALA A 310 -0.41 -5.67 -1.73
N THR A 311 -0.52 -6.04 -0.45
CA THR A 311 -0.51 -7.43 0.02
C THR A 311 -1.73 -8.20 -0.49
N ASN A 312 -2.94 -7.65 -0.31
CA ASN A 312 -4.18 -8.27 -0.80
C ASN A 312 -4.14 -8.51 -2.32
N MET A 313 -3.68 -7.52 -3.08
CA MET A 313 -3.61 -7.64 -4.54
C MET A 313 -2.51 -8.59 -5.01
N ALA A 314 -1.36 -8.65 -4.33
CA ALA A 314 -0.28 -9.59 -4.65
C ALA A 314 -0.66 -11.05 -4.36
N MET A 315 -1.46 -11.29 -3.32
CA MET A 315 -1.95 -12.62 -2.93
C MET A 315 -3.25 -13.00 -3.64
N ARG A 316 -3.80 -12.10 -4.45
CA ARG A 316 -5.07 -12.29 -5.16
C ARG A 316 -5.00 -13.53 -6.05
N ASN A 317 -5.91 -14.47 -5.78
CA ASN A 317 -6.03 -15.78 -6.44
C ASN A 317 -5.03 -16.86 -5.99
N PHE A 318 -4.23 -16.62 -4.96
CA PHE A 318 -3.38 -17.66 -4.35
C PHE A 318 -4.07 -18.26 -3.13
N ALA A 319 -3.94 -19.58 -2.97
CA ALA A 319 -4.42 -20.28 -1.79
C ALA A 319 -3.73 -19.74 -0.52
N ALA A 320 -4.45 -19.69 0.59
CA ALA A 320 -3.94 -19.15 1.86
C ALA A 320 -2.64 -19.83 2.33
N GLY A 321 -2.50 -21.14 2.07
CA GLY A 321 -1.28 -21.89 2.39
C GLY A 321 -0.02 -21.41 1.67
N LEU A 322 -0.14 -20.63 0.58
CA LEU A 322 0.99 -20.06 -0.16
C LEU A 322 1.38 -18.67 0.32
N TRP A 323 0.57 -18.01 1.16
CA TRP A 323 0.78 -16.61 1.52
C TRP A 323 2.12 -16.37 2.24
N GLU A 324 2.54 -17.28 3.10
CA GLU A 324 3.84 -17.16 3.78
C GLU A 324 5.00 -17.32 2.79
N SER A 325 4.95 -18.30 1.89
CA SER A 325 5.97 -18.43 0.83
C SER A 325 6.02 -17.19 -0.06
N ILE A 326 4.88 -16.59 -0.41
CA ILE A 326 4.83 -15.31 -1.14
C ILE A 326 5.53 -14.20 -0.36
N ARG A 327 5.26 -14.08 0.94
CA ARG A 327 5.91 -13.09 1.81
C ARG A 327 7.42 -13.28 1.83
N GLN A 328 7.90 -14.51 2.02
CA GLN A 328 9.32 -14.84 2.02
C GLN A 328 9.98 -14.53 0.66
N MET A 329 9.29 -14.78 -0.44
CA MET A 329 9.78 -14.43 -1.77
C MET A 329 9.88 -12.92 -2.00
N ILE A 330 8.89 -12.12 -1.54
CA ILE A 330 8.97 -10.66 -1.62
C ILE A 330 10.12 -10.13 -0.76
N MET A 331 10.31 -10.70 0.44
CA MET A 331 11.43 -10.36 1.34
C MET A 331 12.80 -10.64 0.74
N ALA A 332 12.91 -11.64 -0.14
CA ALA A 332 14.17 -11.98 -0.81
C ALA A 332 14.59 -10.95 -1.87
N VAL A 333 13.69 -10.05 -2.29
CA VAL A 333 13.99 -9.01 -3.27
C VAL A 333 14.98 -8.00 -2.67
N GLN A 334 16.11 -7.83 -3.35
CA GLN A 334 17.20 -6.97 -2.89
C GLN A 334 16.89 -5.49 -3.17
N PRO A 335 17.31 -4.57 -2.26
CA PRO A 335 17.14 -3.14 -2.49
C PRO A 335 18.08 -2.61 -3.59
N SER A 336 19.17 -3.35 -3.87
CA SER A 336 20.13 -3.11 -4.94
C SER A 336 20.03 -4.21 -6.00
N HIS A 337 19.92 -3.84 -7.27
CA HIS A 337 19.91 -4.71 -8.44
C HIS A 337 20.49 -3.96 -9.65
N THR A 338 21.00 -4.66 -10.66
CA THR A 338 21.48 -4.00 -11.88
C THR A 338 20.39 -3.25 -12.68
N HIS A 339 19.11 -3.42 -12.30
CA HIS A 339 17.97 -2.74 -12.93
C HIS A 339 17.38 -1.65 -12.04
N TRP A 340 17.64 -1.66 -10.75
CA TRP A 340 17.16 -0.65 -9.81
C TRP A 340 18.11 -0.53 -8.63
N ARG A 341 18.27 0.69 -8.09
CA ARG A 341 19.08 0.92 -6.90
C ARG A 341 18.44 2.02 -6.11
N LEU A 342 17.87 1.68 -4.95
CA LEU A 342 17.17 2.66 -4.12
C LEU A 342 18.13 3.80 -3.74
N ASP A 343 17.75 5.01 -4.10
CA ASP A 343 18.42 6.22 -3.66
C ASP A 343 18.24 6.40 -2.15
N LYS A 344 19.29 6.81 -1.44
CA LYS A 344 19.28 6.97 0.01
C LYS A 344 18.34 8.11 0.45
N ASP A 345 18.17 9.12 -0.39
CA ASP A 345 17.38 10.31 -0.11
C ASP A 345 15.90 10.12 -0.45
N LEU A 346 15.56 9.04 -1.17
CA LEU A 346 14.18 8.70 -1.56
C LEU A 346 13.21 8.69 -0.38
N GLY A 347 13.65 8.28 0.81
CA GLY A 347 12.82 8.22 2.02
C GLY A 347 13.12 9.29 3.07
N LEU A 348 14.10 10.18 2.86
CA LEU A 348 14.51 11.18 3.86
C LEU A 348 13.54 12.35 3.99
N ARG A 349 12.83 12.67 2.90
CA ARG A 349 11.81 13.71 2.90
C ARG A 349 10.73 13.36 1.88
N SER A 350 9.52 13.79 2.15
CA SER A 350 8.48 13.74 1.14
C SER A 350 8.71 14.81 0.09
N TRP A 351 8.35 14.52 -1.16
CA TRP A 351 8.57 15.43 -2.29
C TRP A 351 7.53 16.54 -2.42
N VAL A 352 6.41 16.47 -1.70
CA VAL A 352 5.28 17.40 -1.91
C VAL A 352 4.61 17.75 -0.59
N GLY A 353 4.57 19.04 -0.25
CA GLY A 353 3.92 19.53 0.97
C GLY A 353 4.79 19.40 2.22
N GLU A 354 4.48 20.20 3.24
CA GLU A 354 5.08 20.09 4.56
C GLU A 354 4.40 18.96 5.34
N PHE A 355 5.20 18.04 5.87
CA PHE A 355 4.70 16.94 6.70
C PHE A 355 5.26 17.03 8.10
N GLU A 356 4.50 16.50 9.06
CA GLU A 356 4.98 16.38 10.42
C GLU A 356 6.29 15.59 10.46
N THR A 357 7.18 16.12 11.27
CA THR A 357 8.55 15.67 11.43
C THR A 357 8.65 14.30 12.11
N GLU A 358 7.62 13.81 12.80
CA GLU A 358 7.71 12.54 13.54
C GLU A 358 6.71 11.47 13.06
N PRO A 359 7.15 10.21 12.89
CA PRO A 359 8.52 9.71 13.06
C PRO A 359 9.46 10.20 11.95
N GLN A 360 10.59 10.83 12.31
CA GLN A 360 11.58 11.26 11.32
C GLN A 360 12.17 10.02 10.64
N PRO A 361 12.33 10.00 9.30
CA PRO A 361 13.18 9.03 8.63
C PRO A 361 14.64 9.35 8.98
N ARG A 362 15.12 8.85 10.12
CA ARG A 362 16.43 9.27 10.66
C ARG A 362 17.63 8.65 9.95
N GLN A 363 17.44 7.61 9.15
CA GLN A 363 18.50 7.06 8.31
C GLN A 363 17.93 6.15 7.22
N PRO A 364 18.44 6.20 5.98
CA PRO A 364 18.18 5.15 5.01
C PRO A 364 18.69 3.81 5.57
N PRO A 365 17.97 2.70 5.33
CA PRO A 365 18.50 1.39 5.70
C PRO A 365 19.80 1.14 4.93
N GLU A 366 20.75 0.50 5.60
CA GLU A 366 22.01 0.10 4.97
C GLU A 366 21.72 -0.83 3.78
N LEU A 367 22.24 -0.46 2.62
CA LEU A 367 22.18 -1.33 1.45
C LEU A 367 23.21 -2.46 1.65
N PRO A 368 22.83 -3.72 1.42
CA PRO A 368 23.71 -4.86 1.67
C PRO A 368 24.95 -4.87 0.75
N PHE A 369 24.82 -4.26 -0.44
CA PHE A 369 25.89 -4.10 -1.43
C PHE A 369 25.50 -3.00 -2.43
N GLU A 370 26.49 -2.48 -3.14
CA GLU A 370 26.31 -1.57 -4.27
C GLU A 370 26.57 -2.31 -5.58
N ILE A 371 25.73 -2.07 -6.59
CA ILE A 371 25.84 -2.67 -7.92
C ILE A 371 25.56 -1.59 -8.98
N PRO A 372 26.35 -1.52 -10.06
CA PRO A 372 26.09 -0.60 -11.17
C PRO A 372 24.77 -0.91 -11.87
N LEU A 373 24.09 0.14 -12.32
CA LEU A 373 22.91 0.01 -13.15
C LEU A 373 23.32 -0.27 -14.60
N VAL A 374 22.55 -1.14 -15.27
CA VAL A 374 22.60 -1.28 -16.72
C VAL A 374 22.35 0.09 -17.38
N PRO A 375 23.15 0.50 -18.38
CA PRO A 375 22.96 1.76 -19.12
C PRO A 375 21.53 1.94 -19.63
N ILE A 376 21.02 3.18 -19.61
CA ILE A 376 19.65 3.49 -20.07
C ILE A 376 19.53 3.33 -21.58
N ASP A 377 20.59 3.58 -22.35
CA ASP A 377 20.59 3.49 -23.81
C ASP A 377 20.18 2.09 -24.31
N SER A 378 20.45 1.05 -23.51
CA SER A 378 19.99 -0.32 -23.78
C SER A 378 18.45 -0.47 -23.77
N TRP A 379 17.73 0.49 -23.22
CA TRP A 379 16.26 0.53 -23.09
C TRP A 379 15.59 1.48 -24.09
N LEU A 380 16.36 2.41 -24.67
CA LEU A 380 15.85 3.42 -25.62
C LEU A 380 15.84 2.92 -27.09
N GLY A 381 16.27 1.67 -27.32
CA GLY A 381 16.12 0.99 -28.61
C GLY A 381 17.24 1.24 -29.62
N GLU A 382 18.31 1.95 -29.24
CA GLU A 382 19.44 2.23 -30.14
C GLU A 382 20.48 1.10 -30.18
N SER A 383 20.51 0.21 -29.19
CA SER A 383 21.43 -0.93 -29.14
C SER A 383 20.74 -2.25 -29.47
N THR A 384 21.23 -2.93 -30.50
CA THR A 384 20.89 -4.34 -30.80
C THR A 384 21.71 -5.33 -29.95
N THR A 385 22.73 -4.84 -29.25
CA THR A 385 23.59 -5.66 -28.40
C THR A 385 23.05 -5.64 -26.97
N PRO A 386 22.77 -6.80 -26.35
CA PRO A 386 22.37 -6.84 -24.96
C PRO A 386 23.49 -6.26 -24.08
N PRO A 387 23.14 -5.54 -23.00
CA PRO A 387 24.13 -4.94 -22.11
C PRO A 387 24.99 -6.04 -21.46
N SER A 388 26.29 -5.82 -21.43
CA SER A 388 27.22 -6.69 -20.71
C SER A 388 26.91 -6.65 -19.21
N LEU A 389 26.86 -7.83 -18.60
CA LEU A 389 26.57 -8.01 -17.18
C LEU A 389 27.86 -8.39 -16.46
N GLN A 390 28.77 -7.43 -16.30
CA GLN A 390 30.07 -7.64 -15.67
C GLN A 390 30.12 -7.11 -14.24
N CYS A 391 31.00 -7.71 -13.44
CA CYS A 391 31.40 -7.16 -12.15
C CYS A 391 32.49 -6.11 -12.34
N THR A 392 32.27 -4.88 -11.87
CA THR A 392 33.29 -3.82 -11.97
C THR A 392 34.45 -4.03 -10.99
N MET A 393 34.25 -4.85 -9.96
CA MET A 393 35.26 -5.19 -8.95
C MET A 393 36.04 -6.46 -9.29
N CYS A 394 35.52 -7.30 -10.19
CA CYS A 394 36.13 -8.57 -10.58
C CYS A 394 36.09 -8.73 -12.12
N PRO A 395 36.93 -7.99 -12.86
CA PRO A 395 36.93 -8.03 -14.33
C PRO A 395 37.17 -9.44 -14.88
N ASP A 396 37.97 -10.24 -14.17
CA ASP A 396 38.31 -11.61 -14.55
C ASP A 396 37.16 -12.62 -14.40
N ALA A 397 36.05 -12.23 -13.76
CA ALA A 397 34.87 -13.10 -13.62
C ALA A 397 34.10 -13.29 -14.94
N GLY A 398 34.36 -12.43 -15.94
CA GLY A 398 33.66 -12.43 -17.23
C GLY A 398 32.20 -12.01 -17.14
N ASP A 399 31.46 -12.26 -18.22
CA ASP A 399 30.04 -11.89 -18.33
C ASP A 399 29.15 -12.89 -17.60
N PHE A 400 28.23 -12.36 -16.80
CA PHE A 400 27.23 -13.16 -16.12
C PHE A 400 26.03 -13.43 -17.02
N ALA A 401 25.59 -14.68 -17.11
CA ALA A 401 24.48 -15.09 -18.00
C ALA A 401 23.12 -14.48 -17.64
N THR A 402 22.92 -14.04 -16.39
CA THR A 402 21.67 -13.39 -15.96
C THR A 402 21.93 -12.29 -14.92
N PRO A 403 21.05 -11.27 -14.83
CA PRO A 403 21.12 -10.26 -13.77
C PRO A 403 21.12 -10.84 -12.36
N GLY A 404 20.40 -11.96 -12.14
CA GLY A 404 20.33 -12.63 -10.84
C GLY A 404 21.66 -13.27 -10.41
N LEU A 405 22.43 -13.80 -11.37
CA LEU A 405 23.77 -14.33 -11.08
C LEU A 405 24.74 -13.20 -10.73
N LEU A 406 24.66 -12.07 -11.43
CA LEU A 406 25.46 -10.89 -11.11
C LEU A 406 25.14 -10.37 -9.70
N VAL A 407 23.86 -10.22 -9.36
CA VAL A 407 23.42 -9.80 -8.03
C VAL A 407 23.89 -10.76 -6.94
N ARG A 408 23.89 -12.07 -7.22
CA ARG A 408 24.42 -13.07 -6.28
C ARG A 408 25.93 -12.97 -6.10
N HIS A 409 26.67 -12.50 -7.10
CA HIS A 409 28.12 -12.33 -7.02
C HIS A 409 28.52 -11.08 -6.21
N TYR A 410 27.73 -9.99 -6.30
CA TYR A 410 27.94 -8.79 -5.48
C TYR A 410 27.55 -8.95 -4.00
N ARG A 411 26.78 -9.98 -3.68
CA ARG A 411 26.34 -10.32 -2.33
C ARG A 411 27.27 -11.35 -1.71
#